data_AF-A0A1W9MPV4-F1
#
_entry.id   AF-A0A1W9MPV4-F1
#
_cell.length_a   1.000
_cell.length_b   1.000
_cell.length_c   1.000
_cell.angle_alpha   90.00
_cell.angle_beta   90.00
_cell.angle_gamma   90.00
#
_symmetry.space_group_name_H-M   'P 1'
#
loop_
_entity.id
_entity.type
_entity.pdbx_description
1 polymer ?
#
loop_
_entity_poly.entity_id
_entity_poly.type
_entity_poly.pdbx_seq_one_letter_code
_entity_poly.pdbx_strand_id
1 'polypeptide(L)'
;MDKIIAYKLNFCTPLHIAAHGVGYEKTGETIHSDTLFSAVMSLWNHFYDDEVQAMCQTPPFLISSAFPFRENTYFFPRPMKKIGKEKTDDDDPK
;
A
#
# COMPACT_ATOMS: atom_id res chain seq x y z
N MET A 1 -13.98 16.52 3.49
CA MET A 1 -13.06 15.46 3.99
C MET A 1 -13.43 14.22 3.24
N ASP A 2 -12.54 13.71 2.40
CA ASP A 2 -12.83 12.53 1.60
C ASP A 2 -13.02 11.32 2.53
N LYS A 3 -14.03 10.51 2.24
CA LYS A 3 -14.37 9.35 3.05
C LYS A 3 -13.32 8.27 2.80
N ILE A 4 -12.51 7.95 3.81
CA ILE A 4 -11.57 6.82 3.77
C ILE A 4 -12.30 5.58 4.31
N ILE A 5 -12.21 4.49 3.56
CA ILE A 5 -12.79 3.18 3.94
C ILE A 5 -11.65 2.19 4.13
N ALA A 6 -11.60 1.52 5.29
CA ALA A 6 -10.61 0.49 5.58
C ALA A 6 -11.16 -0.90 5.22
N TYR A 7 -10.51 -1.57 4.27
CA TYR A 7 -10.79 -2.97 3.93
C TYR A 7 -9.83 -3.89 4.68
N LYS A 8 -10.36 -4.80 5.51
CA LYS A 8 -9.56 -5.75 6.30
C LYS A 8 -9.40 -7.06 5.56
N LEU A 9 -8.19 -7.36 5.09
CA LEU A 9 -7.84 -8.63 4.45
C LEU A 9 -7.42 -9.64 5.53
N ASN A 10 -8.23 -10.69 5.74
CA ASN A 10 -7.91 -11.79 6.64
C ASN A 10 -7.54 -13.01 5.80
N PHE A 11 -6.28 -13.44 5.86
CA PHE A 11 -5.79 -14.60 5.14
C PHE A 11 -5.92 -15.85 6.00
N CYS A 12 -6.56 -16.89 5.48
CA CYS A 12 -6.72 -18.18 6.17
C CYS A 12 -5.51 -19.11 6.02
N THR A 13 -4.54 -18.73 5.18
CA THR A 13 -3.31 -19.46 4.90
C THR A 13 -2.14 -18.47 4.82
N PRO A 14 -0.88 -18.93 4.95
CA PRO A 14 0.27 -18.08 4.66
C PRO A 14 0.15 -17.47 3.25
N LEU A 15 0.49 -16.19 3.15
CA LEU A 15 0.46 -15.43 1.90
C LEU A 15 1.88 -15.27 1.37
N HIS A 16 2.08 -15.58 0.09
CA HIS A 16 3.30 -15.23 -0.63
C HIS A 16 3.12 -13.86 -1.29
N ILE A 17 4.02 -12.93 -0.98
CA ILE A 17 4.04 -11.60 -1.58
C ILE A 17 5.33 -11.50 -2.37
N ALA A 18 5.26 -11.29 -3.67
CA ALA A 18 6.46 -11.16 -4.49
C ALA A 18 7.35 -10.02 -3.96
N ALA A 19 8.63 -10.33 -3.71
CA ALA A 19 9.65 -9.34 -3.36
C ALA A 19 10.47 -8.97 -4.60
N HIS A 20 11.06 -7.78 -4.59
CA HIS A 20 11.96 -7.33 -5.66
C HIS A 20 13.23 -8.22 -5.70
N GLY A 21 13.53 -8.81 -6.86
CA GLY A 21 14.71 -9.67 -7.06
C GLY A 21 14.49 -10.76 -8.12
N VAL A 22 15.53 -11.56 -8.38
CA VAL A 22 15.45 -12.74 -9.25
C VAL A 22 15.27 -13.97 -8.34
N GLY A 23 14.06 -14.53 -8.32
CA GLY A 23 13.76 -15.75 -7.57
C GLY A 23 12.43 -15.71 -6.81
N TYR A 24 12.04 -16.84 -6.23
CA TYR A 24 10.80 -17.03 -5.47
C TYR A 24 11.03 -17.11 -3.96
N GLU A 25 12.28 -17.13 -3.53
CA GLU A 25 12.71 -17.35 -2.15
C GLU A 25 12.41 -16.17 -1.23
N LYS A 26 12.26 -14.96 -1.78
CA LYS A 26 11.96 -13.77 -0.99
C LYS A 26 10.47 -13.46 -1.04
N THR A 27 9.90 -13.22 0.14
CA THR A 27 8.55 -12.69 0.29
C THR A 27 8.59 -11.29 0.89
N GLY A 28 7.74 -10.40 0.38
CA GLY A 28 7.48 -9.11 1.00
C GLY A 28 6.66 -9.27 2.29
N GLU A 29 6.75 -8.27 3.17
CA GLU A 29 5.94 -8.19 4.40
C GLU A 29 4.63 -7.41 4.19
N THR A 30 4.55 -6.65 3.10
CA THR A 30 3.49 -5.67 2.82
C THR A 30 3.04 -5.84 1.38
N ILE A 31 1.72 -5.87 1.15
CA ILE A 31 1.17 -5.83 -0.21
C ILE A 31 1.14 -4.35 -0.65
N HIS A 32 1.91 -4.02 -1.66
CA HIS A 32 1.98 -2.66 -2.18
C HIS A 32 0.70 -2.26 -2.93
N SER A 33 0.42 -0.95 -2.98
CA SER A 33 -0.79 -0.40 -3.59
C SER A 33 -0.92 -0.72 -5.08
N ASP A 34 0.20 -0.77 -5.80
CA ASP A 34 0.25 -1.14 -7.23
C ASP A 34 -0.21 -2.59 -7.46
N THR A 35 0.19 -3.51 -6.58
CA THR A 35 -0.20 -4.92 -6.62
C THR A 35 -1.69 -5.06 -6.31
N LEU A 36 -2.19 -4.39 -5.28
CA LEU A 36 -3.63 -4.37 -4.96
C LEU A 36 -4.45 -3.78 -6.11
N PHE A 37 -4.02 -2.64 -6.64
CA PHE A 37 -4.70 -1.97 -7.76
C PHE A 37 -4.75 -2.88 -8.99
N SER A 38 -3.62 -3.50 -9.34
CA SER A 38 -3.52 -4.41 -10.49
C SER A 38 -4.41 -5.64 -10.31
N ALA A 39 -4.48 -6.20 -9.10
CA ALA A 39 -5.37 -7.32 -8.80
C ALA A 39 -6.85 -6.93 -8.96
N VAL A 40 -7.26 -5.76 -8.46
CA VAL A 40 -8.63 -5.27 -8.59
C VAL A 40 -8.97 -4.99 -10.05
N MET A 41 -8.11 -4.30 -10.81
CA MET A 41 -8.35 -4.01 -12.23
C MET A 41 -8.38 -5.28 -13.09
N SER A 42 -7.53 -6.27 -12.78
CA SER A 42 -7.53 -7.57 -13.46
C SER A 42 -8.85 -8.32 -13.24
N LEU A 43 -9.34 -8.36 -12.00
CA LEU A 43 -10.64 -8.94 -11.69
C LEU A 43 -11.79 -8.14 -12.31
N TRP A 44 -11.71 -6.80 -12.29
CA TRP A 44 -12.72 -5.95 -12.92
C TRP A 44 -12.84 -6.24 -14.41
N ASN A 45 -11.73 -6.30 -15.13
CA ASN A 45 -11.68 -6.66 -16.55
C ASN A 45 -12.23 -8.06 -16.84
N HIS A 46 -12.22 -8.96 -15.85
CA HIS A 46 -12.76 -10.30 -15.98
C HIS A 46 -14.30 -10.35 -15.83
N PHE A 47 -14.87 -9.45 -15.02
CA PHE A 47 -16.30 -9.48 -14.68
C PHE A 47 -17.15 -8.42 -15.37
N TYR A 48 -16.55 -7.35 -15.91
CA TYR A 48 -17.26 -6.21 -16.48
C TYR A 48 -16.68 -5.82 -17.84
N ASP A 49 -17.53 -5.27 -18.70
CA ASP A 49 -17.17 -4.78 -20.04
C ASP A 49 -16.68 -3.32 -20.05
N ASP A 50 -16.34 -2.76 -18.87
CA ASP A 50 -15.85 -1.40 -18.74
C ASP A 50 -14.46 -1.23 -19.38
N GLU A 51 -14.14 -0.01 -19.83
CA GLU A 51 -12.83 0.30 -20.42
C GLU A 51 -11.74 0.43 -19.33
N VAL A 52 -11.20 -0.71 -18.90
CA VAL A 52 -10.20 -0.77 -17.83
C VAL A 52 -8.95 0.06 -18.13
N GLN A 53 -8.56 0.18 -19.40
CA GLN A 53 -7.42 1.02 -19.79
C GLN A 53 -7.65 2.50 -19.45
N ALA A 54 -8.84 3.02 -19.71
CA ALA A 54 -9.21 4.40 -19.35
C ALA A 54 -9.25 4.58 -17.83
N MET A 55 -9.77 3.59 -17.09
CA MET A 55 -9.77 3.61 -15.62
C MET A 55 -8.35 3.56 -15.04
N CYS A 56 -7.40 2.85 -15.65
CA CYS A 56 -6.01 2.86 -15.21
C CYS A 56 -5.34 4.23 -15.44
N GLN A 57 -5.73 4.97 -16.50
CA GLN A 57 -5.23 6.32 -16.76
C GLN A 57 -5.87 7.37 -15.84
N THR A 58 -7.16 7.19 -15.51
CA THR A 58 -7.91 8.04 -14.60
C THR A 58 -8.58 7.18 -13.53
N PRO A 59 -7.84 6.80 -12.46
CA PRO A 59 -8.35 5.89 -11.44
C PRO A 59 -9.64 6.41 -10.77
N PRO A 60 -10.71 5.59 -10.70
CA PRO A 60 -11.95 5.99 -10.06
C PRO A 60 -11.84 6.04 -8.52
N PHE A 61 -10.74 5.54 -7.96
CA PHE A 61 -10.46 5.54 -6.52
C PHE A 61 -8.96 5.63 -6.25
N LEU A 62 -8.63 6.02 -5.01
CA LEU A 62 -7.28 5.92 -4.46
C LEU A 62 -7.23 4.72 -3.50
N ILE A 63 -6.12 3.99 -3.54
CA ILE A 63 -5.85 2.85 -2.67
C ILE A 63 -4.45 2.97 -2.07
N SER A 64 -4.33 2.72 -0.78
CA SER A 64 -3.03 2.62 -0.11
C SER A 64 -2.46 1.21 -0.24
N SER A 65 -1.17 1.05 0.09
CA SER A 65 -0.66 -0.29 0.42
C SER A 65 -1.48 -0.89 1.56
N ALA A 66 -1.50 -2.23 1.64
CA ALA A 66 -2.02 -2.90 2.82
C ALA A 66 -1.10 -2.61 4.01
N PHE A 67 -1.65 -2.54 5.22
CA PHE A 67 -0.84 -2.45 6.43
C PHE A 67 -1.30 -3.48 7.45
N PRO A 68 -0.42 -3.93 8.35
CA PRO A 68 -0.80 -4.82 9.42
C PRO A 68 -1.91 -4.21 10.28
N PHE A 69 -2.82 -5.06 10.73
CA PHE A 69 -3.76 -4.73 11.79
C PHE A 69 -3.88 -5.91 12.74
N ARG A 70 -4.22 -5.63 13.98
CA ARG A 70 -4.55 -6.64 14.98
C ARG A 70 -5.80 -6.17 15.71
N GLU A 71 -6.89 -6.93 15.55
CA GLU A 71 -8.20 -6.60 16.12
C GLU A 71 -8.68 -5.20 15.68
N ASN A 72 -8.64 -4.22 16.59
CA ASN A 72 -9.05 -2.83 16.38
C ASN A 72 -7.86 -1.86 16.26
N THR A 73 -6.63 -2.37 16.28
CA THR A 73 -5.40 -1.58 16.17
C THR A 73 -4.86 -1.64 14.73
N TYR A 74 -4.62 -0.48 14.14
CA TYR A 74 -4.07 -0.32 12.80
C TYR A 74 -2.63 0.20 12.87
N PHE A 75 -1.74 -0.44 12.13
CA PHE A 75 -0.34 -0.04 12.05
C PHE A 75 -0.10 0.70 10.74
N PHE A 76 0.81 1.68 10.77
CA PHE A 76 1.14 2.51 9.60
C PHE A 76 2.66 2.64 9.49
N PRO A 77 3.18 2.84 8.26
CA PRO A 77 4.60 3.07 8.06
C PRO A 77 5.01 4.35 8.79
N ARG A 78 6.17 4.31 9.44
CA ARG A 78 6.72 5.48 10.12
C ARG A 78 6.95 6.59 9.07
N PRO A 79 6.38 7.80 9.25
CA PRO A 79 6.67 8.90 8.34
C PRO A 79 8.18 9.17 8.27
N MET A 80 8.71 9.32 7.06
CA MET A 80 10.15 9.54 6.86
C MET A 80 10.59 10.97 7.18
N LYS A 81 9.66 11.92 7.28
CA LYS A 81 9.96 13.27 7.74
C LYS A 81 10.19 13.27 9.26
N LYS A 82 11.24 13.96 9.70
CA LYS A 82 11.40 14.31 11.11
C LYS A 82 10.26 15.24 11.50
N ILE A 83 9.30 14.73 12.25
CA ILE A 83 8.28 15.54 12.89
C ILE A 83 8.90 16.01 14.21
N GLY A 84 9.25 17.30 14.32
CA GLY A 84 9.63 17.93 15.59
C GLY A 84 11.12 17.99 15.96
N LYS A 85 11.96 18.62 15.13
CA LYS A 85 13.13 19.36 15.63
C LYS A 85 13.24 20.68 14.87
N GLU A 86 12.91 21.79 15.53
CA GLU A 86 13.45 23.09 15.12
C GLU A 86 14.97 22.99 15.15
N LYS A 87 15.63 23.48 14.10
CA LYS A 87 17.09 23.61 14.13
C LYS A 87 17.40 24.67 15.18
N THR A 88 18.03 24.30 16.29
CA THR A 88 18.79 25.26 17.09
C THR A 88 20.13 25.45 16.39
N ASP A 89 20.53 26.70 16.17
CA ASP A 89 21.73 27.12 15.41
C ASP A 89 23.09 26.69 16.02
N ASP A 90 23.11 25.72 16.94
CA ASP A 90 24.32 25.22 17.63
C ASP A 90 24.98 23.98 16.97
N ASP A 91 24.45 23.50 15.84
CA ASP A 91 25.00 22.33 15.10
C ASP A 91 26.04 22.73 14.03
N ASP A 92 26.77 23.84 14.23
CA ASP A 92 27.95 24.14 13.42
C ASP A 92 29.16 23.33 13.93
N PRO A 93 29.76 22.44 13.10
CA PRO A 93 30.97 21.74 13.48
C PRO A 93 32.14 22.74 13.57
N LYS A 94 32.75 22.85 14.76
CA LYS A 94 34.07 23.46 14.97
C LYS A 94 35.18 22.64 14.30
#